data_AF-A0A2W5BI15-F1
#
_entry.id   AF-A0A2W5BI15-F1
#
_cell.length_a   1.000
_cell.length_b   1.000
_cell.length_c   1.000
_cell.angle_alpha   90.00
_cell.angle_beta   90.00
_cell.angle_gamma   90.00
#
_symmetry.space_group_name_H-M   'P 1'
#
loop_
_entity.id
_entity.type
_entity.pdbx_description
1 polymer ?
#
loop_
_entity_poly.entity_id
_entity_poly.type
_entity_poly.pdbx_seq_one_letter_code
_entity_poly.pdbx_strand_id
1 'polypeptide(L)'
;MQDFGGQKVHIIEETGAAAIFDALKARGITQAHFNNGTFMLPKEKFAPAFLAAFKRVTDLRDPVNGVNVPLVVAINSDKSMKDSYAGKDNEAALVENLVPQEERAANAASLLSSLYPDRSVAVVFYDEQTPHEIYSGLSKLGFGLKSLHKVGFGTSDKEKPIIGAEFFEWVFACPLPFDAKPVMYNDTRDALETDVRPNLVEKLTVVHGPHGAPYMIPDGTLLFSLPMELKYLGVRETRLGDAAPEFKR
;
A
#
# COMPACT_ATOMS: atom_id res chain seq x y z
N MET A 1 10.42 17.74 10.25
CA MET A 1 9.53 16.94 11.11
C MET A 1 8.22 17.69 11.22
N GLN A 2 7.14 17.22 10.60
CA GLN A 2 5.81 17.78 10.80
C GLN A 2 5.16 17.05 11.98
N ASP A 3 4.75 17.79 12.99
CA ASP A 3 4.10 17.25 14.18
C ASP A 3 2.60 17.13 13.92
N PHE A 4 2.11 15.90 13.82
CA PHE A 4 0.70 15.58 13.66
C PHE A 4 0.09 15.18 15.02
N GLY A 5 0.26 16.02 16.04
CA GLY A 5 -0.38 15.83 17.34
C GLY A 5 0.20 14.68 18.17
N GLY A 6 1.53 14.57 18.25
CA GLY A 6 2.22 13.54 19.04
C GLY A 6 2.46 12.22 18.33
N GLN A 7 2.05 12.12 17.07
CA GLN A 7 2.24 10.94 16.23
C GLN A 7 3.57 10.99 15.47
N LYS A 8 4.28 9.86 15.41
CA LYS A 8 5.56 9.76 14.71
C LYS A 8 5.36 9.37 13.25
N VAL A 9 5.09 10.39 12.43
CA VAL A 9 5.16 10.29 10.97
C VAL A 9 6.61 10.43 10.52
N HIS A 10 7.07 9.53 9.67
CA HIS A 10 8.45 9.50 9.16
C HIS A 10 8.46 9.46 7.64
N ILE A 11 8.85 10.56 7.00
CA ILE A 11 9.20 10.54 5.59
C ILE A 11 10.71 10.26 5.52
N ILE A 12 11.08 9.21 4.79
CA ILE A 12 12.44 8.75 4.55
C ILE A 12 12.72 9.02 3.08
N GLU A 13 13.50 10.07 2.82
CA GLU A 13 13.81 10.58 1.48
C GLU A 13 14.84 9.71 0.75
N GLU A 14 15.54 8.87 1.49
CA GLU A 14 16.54 7.95 1.00
C GLU A 14 15.90 6.77 0.25
N THR A 15 16.50 6.40 -0.89
CA THR A 15 15.96 5.36 -1.79
C THR A 15 16.70 4.02 -1.68
N GLY A 16 17.93 4.01 -1.15
CA GLY A 16 18.74 2.81 -1.00
C GLY A 16 18.41 2.01 0.26
N ALA A 17 18.37 0.68 0.15
CA ALA A 17 17.99 -0.23 1.25
C ALA A 17 18.77 0.00 2.56
N ALA A 18 20.08 0.24 2.49
CA ALA A 18 20.92 0.50 3.67
C ALA A 18 20.57 1.84 4.33
N ALA A 19 20.36 2.89 3.54
CA ALA A 19 19.99 4.20 4.06
C ALA A 19 18.58 4.19 4.66
N ILE A 20 17.63 3.51 4.01
CA ILE A 20 16.28 3.27 4.54
C ILE A 20 16.36 2.49 5.86
N PHE A 21 17.18 1.43 5.92
CA PHE A 21 17.37 0.64 7.13
C PHE A 21 17.90 1.49 8.28
N ASP A 22 18.96 2.26 8.05
CA ASP A 22 19.56 3.12 9.07
C ASP A 22 18.58 4.20 9.52
N ALA A 23 17.82 4.80 8.61
CA ALA A 23 16.78 5.77 8.92
C ALA A 23 15.67 5.17 9.79
N LEU A 24 15.17 3.97 9.46
CA LEU A 24 14.16 3.27 10.25
C LEU A 24 14.72 2.89 11.63
N LYS A 25 15.93 2.34 11.67
CA LYS A 25 16.60 1.91 12.90
C LYS A 25 16.87 3.08 13.86
N ALA A 26 17.28 4.24 13.34
CA ALA A 26 17.47 5.47 14.13
C ALA A 26 16.17 5.92 14.83
N ARG A 27 15.01 5.48 14.34
CA ARG A 27 13.68 5.77 14.90
C ARG A 27 13.15 4.64 15.79
N GLY A 28 13.97 3.61 16.04
CA GLY A 28 13.58 2.42 16.81
C GLY A 28 12.69 1.44 16.03
N ILE A 29 12.60 1.60 14.70
CA ILE A 29 11.83 0.72 13.83
C ILE A 29 12.77 -0.35 13.28
N THR A 30 12.55 -1.61 13.65
CA THR A 30 13.35 -2.76 13.19
C THR A 30 12.52 -3.79 12.45
N GLN A 31 11.21 -3.61 12.40
CA GLN A 31 10.26 -4.44 11.68
C GLN A 31 9.05 -3.60 11.25
N ALA A 32 8.37 -3.96 10.16
CA ALA A 32 7.20 -3.21 9.67
C ALA A 32 6.26 -4.04 8.78
N HIS A 33 5.03 -3.53 8.64
CA HIS A 33 4.06 -3.94 7.62
C HIS A 33 4.18 -3.02 6.41
N PHE A 34 4.45 -3.58 5.24
CA PHE A 34 4.61 -2.81 4.00
C PHE A 34 3.32 -2.83 3.20
N ASN A 35 2.96 -1.67 2.65
CA ASN A 35 2.07 -1.60 1.50
C ASN A 35 2.88 -1.21 0.27
N ASN A 36 2.71 -2.01 -0.77
CA ASN A 36 3.27 -1.75 -2.09
C ASN A 36 2.10 -1.47 -3.02
N GLY A 37 1.95 -0.20 -3.37
CA GLY A 37 1.08 0.22 -4.44
C GLY A 37 1.81 1.22 -5.31
N THR A 38 1.63 1.10 -6.62
CA THR A 38 2.04 2.15 -7.54
C THR A 38 1.06 3.31 -7.33
N PHE A 39 1.53 4.42 -6.74
CA PHE A 39 0.73 5.63 -6.50
C PHE A 39 0.48 6.41 -7.81
N MET A 40 0.03 5.71 -8.86
CA MET A 40 -0.14 6.23 -10.23
C MET A 40 -1.58 6.17 -10.73
N LEU A 41 -2.49 5.56 -9.98
CA LEU A 41 -3.91 5.64 -10.31
C LEU A 41 -4.47 6.98 -9.79
N PRO A 42 -5.49 7.55 -10.44
CA PRO A 42 -6.22 8.68 -9.91
C PRO A 42 -6.57 8.44 -8.43
N LYS A 43 -6.35 9.44 -7.58
CA LYS A 43 -6.50 9.34 -6.11
C LYS A 43 -7.83 8.68 -5.70
N GLU A 44 -8.87 8.87 -6.51
CA GLU A 44 -10.23 8.37 -6.31
C GLU A 44 -10.32 6.84 -6.40
N LYS A 45 -9.40 6.17 -7.11
CA LYS A 45 -9.41 4.72 -7.30
C LYS A 45 -8.47 3.98 -6.36
N PHE A 46 -7.32 4.56 -6.05
CA PHE A 46 -6.28 3.89 -5.27
C PHE A 46 -6.43 4.10 -3.77
N ALA A 47 -6.74 5.32 -3.34
CA ALA A 47 -6.84 5.64 -1.92
C ALA A 47 -7.84 4.72 -1.19
N PRO A 48 -9.04 4.42 -1.73
CA PRO A 48 -9.94 3.51 -1.03
C PRO A 48 -9.39 2.09 -0.85
N ALA A 49 -8.88 1.47 -1.91
CA ALA A 49 -8.33 0.11 -1.83
C ALA A 49 -7.11 0.04 -0.88
N PHE A 50 -6.26 1.07 -0.91
CA PHE A 50 -5.14 1.24 0.00
C PHE A 50 -5.57 1.37 1.48
N LEU A 51 -6.54 2.24 1.77
CA LEU A 51 -7.04 2.45 3.14
C LEU A 51 -7.75 1.19 3.66
N ALA A 52 -8.53 0.52 2.82
CA ALA A 52 -9.19 -0.74 3.15
C ALA A 52 -8.18 -1.87 3.43
N ALA A 53 -7.11 -1.98 2.64
CA ALA A 53 -6.04 -2.95 2.89
C ALA A 53 -5.35 -2.72 4.25
N PHE A 54 -5.10 -1.48 4.65
CA PHE A 54 -4.55 -1.19 5.98
C PHE A 54 -5.57 -1.38 7.12
N LYS A 55 -6.86 -1.15 6.85
CA LYS A 55 -7.91 -1.36 7.86
C LYS A 55 -7.99 -2.85 8.21
N ARG A 56 -7.87 -3.70 7.20
CA ARG A 56 -7.76 -5.14 7.34
C ARG A 56 -6.60 -5.56 8.24
N VAL A 57 -5.40 -5.02 8.03
CA VAL A 57 -4.21 -5.30 8.87
C VAL A 57 -4.48 -4.96 10.32
N THR A 58 -5.04 -3.78 10.54
CA THR A 58 -5.29 -3.26 11.88
C THR A 58 -6.34 -4.10 12.62
N ASP A 59 -7.38 -4.54 11.91
CA ASP A 59 -8.45 -5.38 12.46
C ASP A 59 -7.99 -6.80 12.76
N LEU A 60 -6.99 -7.30 12.04
CA LEU A 60 -6.56 -8.68 12.19
C LEU A 60 -5.97 -9.01 13.55
N ARG A 61 -5.54 -8.03 14.36
CA ARG A 61 -5.02 -8.16 15.75
C ARG A 61 -4.36 -9.52 16.07
N ASP A 62 -3.59 -10.06 15.14
CA ASP A 62 -2.96 -11.38 15.24
C ASP A 62 -1.62 -11.21 15.98
N PRO A 63 -1.12 -12.20 16.75
CA PRO A 63 0.26 -12.22 17.22
C PRO A 63 1.32 -11.92 16.13
N VAL A 64 1.03 -12.19 14.85
CA VAL A 64 1.86 -11.80 13.68
C VAL A 64 1.83 -10.29 13.39
N ASN A 65 0.72 -9.61 13.70
CA ASN A 65 0.41 -8.21 13.35
C ASN A 65 0.57 -7.24 14.52
N GLY A 66 1.39 -7.60 15.50
CA GLY A 66 1.51 -6.96 16.81
C GLY A 66 1.18 -5.47 16.82
N VAL A 67 0.37 -5.04 17.80
CA VAL A 67 -0.25 -3.70 17.87
C VAL A 67 0.75 -2.54 17.67
N ASN A 68 2.03 -2.76 17.94
CA ASN A 68 3.11 -1.76 17.86
C ASN A 68 3.99 -1.84 16.59
N VAL A 69 3.67 -2.68 15.60
CA VAL A 69 4.46 -2.74 14.35
C VAL A 69 4.07 -1.57 13.43
N PRO A 70 5.03 -0.71 13.02
CA PRO A 70 4.77 0.43 12.14
C PRO A 70 4.21 0.04 10.77
N LEU A 71 3.43 0.95 10.21
CA LEU A 71 2.97 0.87 8.83
C LEU A 71 3.98 1.60 7.93
N VAL A 72 4.60 0.87 6.99
CA VAL A 72 5.49 1.42 5.99
C VAL A 72 4.78 1.44 4.64
N VAL A 73 4.81 2.60 3.99
CA VAL A 73 4.32 2.77 2.62
C VAL A 73 5.53 2.93 1.71
N ALA A 74 5.71 2.00 0.78
CA ALA A 74 6.73 2.13 -0.26
C ALA A 74 6.12 2.83 -1.47
N ILE A 75 6.73 3.95 -1.87
CA ILE A 75 6.29 4.79 -3.00
C ILE A 75 7.43 4.89 -4.01
N ASN A 76 7.14 4.78 -5.31
CA ASN A 76 8.11 5.12 -6.35
C ASN A 76 8.61 6.57 -6.18
N SER A 77 9.92 6.80 -6.27
CA SER A 77 10.50 8.14 -6.35
C SER A 77 10.10 8.83 -7.66
N ASP A 78 10.25 10.15 -7.75
CA ASP A 78 10.01 10.86 -9.01
C ASP A 78 10.95 10.40 -10.14
N LYS A 79 12.15 9.94 -9.79
CA LYS A 79 13.05 9.29 -10.75
C LYS A 79 12.46 7.97 -11.26
N SER A 80 12.09 7.06 -10.35
CA SER A 80 11.48 5.77 -10.70
C SER A 80 10.22 5.96 -11.55
N MET A 81 9.41 6.96 -11.22
CA MET A 81 8.22 7.34 -11.98
C MET A 81 8.57 7.78 -13.39
N LYS A 82 9.50 8.73 -13.56
CA LYS A 82 9.94 9.19 -14.89
C LYS A 82 10.52 8.05 -15.72
N ASP A 83 11.41 7.24 -15.13
CA ASP A 83 12.02 6.09 -15.80
C ASP A 83 10.98 5.05 -16.25
N SER A 84 9.90 4.88 -15.48
CA SER A 84 8.78 3.97 -15.80
C SER A 84 7.92 4.43 -16.99
N TYR A 85 7.99 5.71 -17.34
CA TYR A 85 7.26 6.30 -18.48
C TYR A 85 8.14 6.55 -19.70
N ALA A 86 9.46 6.51 -19.55
CA ALA A 86 10.40 6.67 -20.65
C ALA A 86 10.07 5.73 -21.83
N GLY A 87 9.80 6.30 -23.00
CA GLY A 87 9.52 5.58 -24.24
C GLY A 87 8.08 5.06 -24.41
N LYS A 88 7.12 5.51 -23.59
CA LYS A 88 5.68 5.16 -23.75
C LYS A 88 4.95 6.23 -24.57
N ASP A 89 3.95 5.82 -25.37
CA ASP A 89 3.23 6.68 -26.32
C ASP A 89 2.53 7.93 -25.70
N ASN A 90 2.40 7.97 -24.36
CA ASN A 90 1.82 9.09 -23.60
C ASN A 90 2.77 9.67 -22.54
N GLU A 91 4.09 9.43 -22.66
CA GLU A 91 5.10 9.82 -21.66
C GLU A 91 5.00 11.29 -21.25
N ALA A 92 4.98 12.21 -22.21
CA ALA A 92 5.02 13.65 -21.92
C ALA A 92 3.81 14.11 -21.08
N ALA A 93 2.61 13.67 -21.46
CA ALA A 93 1.38 14.02 -20.75
C ALA A 93 1.29 13.34 -19.37
N LEU A 94 1.83 12.13 -19.22
CA LEU A 94 1.84 11.42 -17.95
C LEU A 94 2.87 12.01 -16.98
N VAL A 95 4.06 12.37 -17.48
CA VAL A 95 5.15 12.99 -16.71
C VAL A 95 4.79 14.40 -16.26
N GLU A 96 4.13 15.20 -17.11
CA GLU A 96 3.71 16.57 -16.77
C GLU A 96 2.66 16.61 -15.64
N ASN A 97 1.84 15.57 -15.52
CA ASN A 97 0.79 15.46 -14.50
C ASN A 97 1.23 14.65 -13.27
N LEU A 98 2.51 14.31 -13.13
CA LEU A 98 3.00 13.61 -11.94
C LEU A 98 2.99 14.56 -10.73
N VAL A 99 2.19 14.19 -9.74
CA VAL A 99 2.25 14.80 -8.40
C VAL A 99 3.65 14.54 -7.82
N PRO A 100 4.38 15.58 -7.35
CA PRO A 100 5.72 15.43 -6.78
C PRO A 100 5.77 14.40 -5.65
N GLN A 101 6.88 13.68 -5.52
CA GLN A 101 7.01 12.60 -4.54
C GLN A 101 6.78 13.06 -3.09
N GLU A 102 7.19 14.29 -2.73
CA GLU A 102 7.00 14.86 -1.40
C GLU A 102 5.52 15.06 -1.10
N GLU A 103 4.75 15.50 -2.09
CA GLU A 103 3.31 15.66 -1.98
C GLU A 103 2.61 14.30 -1.92
N ARG A 104 3.05 13.31 -2.73
CA ARG A 104 2.55 11.92 -2.63
C ARG A 104 2.79 11.34 -1.23
N ALA A 105 3.98 11.56 -0.67
CA ALA A 105 4.34 11.08 0.66
C ALA A 105 3.57 11.79 1.77
N ALA A 106 3.45 13.13 1.71
CA ALA A 106 2.67 13.90 2.68
C ALA A 106 1.20 13.46 2.69
N ASN A 107 0.63 13.23 1.50
CA ASN A 107 -0.74 12.73 1.36
C ASN A 107 -0.89 11.33 1.97
N ALA A 108 -0.02 10.38 1.60
CA ALA A 108 -0.07 9.02 2.16
C ALA A 108 0.10 9.02 3.68
N ALA A 109 1.06 9.80 4.19
CA ALA A 109 1.32 9.94 5.61
C ALA A 109 0.12 10.53 6.37
N SER A 110 -0.47 11.63 5.88
CA SER A 110 -1.63 12.29 6.49
C SER A 110 -2.86 11.39 6.53
N LEU A 111 -3.12 10.65 5.43
CA LEU A 111 -4.20 9.66 5.35
C LEU A 111 -4.08 8.59 6.44
N LEU A 112 -2.89 7.98 6.54
CA LEU A 112 -2.64 6.88 7.46
C LEU A 112 -2.56 7.33 8.91
N SER A 113 -1.92 8.48 9.17
CA SER A 113 -1.77 9.00 10.52
C SER A 113 -3.13 9.29 11.14
N SER A 114 -4.04 9.89 10.36
CA SER A 114 -5.41 10.18 10.78
C SER A 114 -6.25 8.91 11.06
N LEU A 115 -6.07 7.85 10.27
CA LEU A 115 -6.82 6.59 10.43
C LEU A 115 -6.27 5.68 11.54
N TYR A 116 -4.96 5.71 11.76
CA TYR A 116 -4.25 4.84 12.69
C TYR A 116 -3.46 5.67 13.70
N PRO A 117 -4.14 6.49 14.53
CA PRO A 117 -3.48 7.42 15.46
C PRO A 117 -2.61 6.72 16.50
N ASP A 118 -2.85 5.42 16.73
CA ASP A 118 -2.11 4.56 17.66
C ASP A 118 -0.85 3.92 17.04
N ARG A 119 -0.57 4.16 15.75
CA ARG A 119 0.57 3.55 15.04
C ARG A 119 1.55 4.59 14.48
N SER A 120 2.82 4.20 14.47
CA SER A 120 3.86 4.89 13.70
C SER A 120 3.67 4.62 12.21
N VAL A 121 3.81 5.68 11.40
CA VAL A 121 3.70 5.61 9.95
C VAL A 121 5.04 6.05 9.35
N ALA A 122 5.57 5.26 8.44
CA ALA A 122 6.75 5.60 7.66
C ALA A 122 6.42 5.56 6.16
N VAL A 123 6.95 6.52 5.42
CA VAL A 123 6.91 6.55 3.96
C VAL A 123 8.35 6.44 3.48
N VAL A 124 8.61 5.49 2.58
CA VAL A 124 9.92 5.26 1.98
C VAL A 124 9.81 5.39 0.47
N PHE A 125 10.84 5.94 -0.16
CA PHE A 125 10.91 6.02 -1.62
C PHE A 125 11.81 4.94 -2.20
N TYR A 126 11.67 4.69 -3.50
CA TYR A 126 12.56 3.80 -4.24
C TYR A 126 12.76 4.24 -5.68
N ASP A 127 14.00 4.15 -6.16
CA ASP A 127 14.40 4.58 -7.50
C ASP A 127 14.26 3.45 -8.52
N GLU A 128 14.29 2.20 -8.05
CA GLU A 128 14.23 1.01 -8.88
C GLU A 128 12.85 0.87 -9.56
N GLN A 129 12.81 0.17 -10.70
CA GLN A 129 11.54 -0.16 -11.35
C GLN A 129 10.66 -1.06 -10.48
N THR A 130 11.28 -1.82 -9.57
CA THR A 130 10.58 -2.74 -8.66
C THR A 130 11.18 -2.66 -7.27
N PRO A 131 10.40 -2.85 -6.19
CA PRO A 131 10.91 -2.74 -4.83
C PRO A 131 11.70 -3.97 -4.34
N HIS A 132 12.02 -4.92 -5.22
CA HIS A 132 12.76 -6.14 -4.88
C HIS A 132 14.10 -5.84 -4.18
N GLU A 133 14.88 -4.91 -4.75
CA GLU A 133 16.22 -4.60 -4.25
C GLU A 133 16.16 -4.04 -2.82
N ILE A 134 15.14 -3.24 -2.54
CA ILE A 134 14.88 -2.71 -1.20
C ILE A 134 14.49 -3.83 -0.25
N TYR A 135 13.53 -4.68 -0.59
CA TYR A 135 13.09 -5.74 0.31
C TYR A 135 14.20 -6.77 0.56
N SER A 136 14.94 -7.14 -0.48
CA SER A 136 16.12 -8.01 -0.37
C SER A 136 17.19 -7.39 0.52
N GLY A 137 17.50 -6.10 0.31
CA GLY A 137 18.49 -5.37 1.09
C GLY A 137 18.09 -5.24 2.56
N LEU A 138 16.84 -4.84 2.83
CA LEU A 138 16.28 -4.76 4.18
C LEU A 138 16.33 -6.11 4.90
N SER A 139 15.92 -7.19 4.23
CA SER A 139 15.99 -8.55 4.80
C SER A 139 17.42 -8.96 5.13
N LYS A 140 18.39 -8.73 4.22
CA LYS A 140 19.82 -9.03 4.44
C LYS A 140 20.43 -8.24 5.60
N LEU A 141 19.93 -7.04 5.86
CA LEU A 141 20.33 -6.19 6.99
C LEU A 141 19.63 -6.60 8.31
N GLY A 142 18.78 -7.62 8.29
CA GLY A 142 18.08 -8.14 9.46
C GLY A 142 16.82 -7.36 9.82
N PHE A 143 16.26 -6.57 8.90
CA PHE A 143 14.98 -5.91 9.11
C PHE A 143 13.83 -6.92 9.06
N GLY A 144 12.91 -6.86 10.02
CA GLY A 144 11.73 -7.72 10.08
C GLY A 144 10.64 -7.30 9.08
N LEU A 145 10.59 -7.96 7.94
CA LEU A 145 9.55 -7.74 6.92
C LEU A 145 8.32 -8.61 7.25
N LYS A 146 7.36 -8.05 7.99
CA LYS A 146 6.23 -8.82 8.54
C LYS A 146 5.17 -9.15 7.51
N SER A 147 4.61 -8.13 6.87
CA SER A 147 3.66 -8.36 5.80
C SER A 147 3.83 -7.43 4.61
N LEU A 148 3.42 -7.91 3.44
CA LEU A 148 3.30 -7.14 2.22
C LEU A 148 1.83 -7.09 1.79
N HIS A 149 1.31 -5.88 1.59
CA HIS A 149 -0.03 -5.63 1.08
C HIS A 149 0.09 -5.11 -0.35
N LYS A 150 -0.21 -5.97 -1.32
CA LYS A 150 -0.15 -5.64 -2.74
C LYS A 150 -1.53 -5.24 -3.25
N VAL A 151 -1.75 -3.94 -3.44
CA VAL A 151 -2.99 -3.42 -4.05
C VAL A 151 -2.89 -3.51 -5.57
N GLY A 152 -3.97 -3.91 -6.24
CA GLY A 152 -4.03 -4.07 -7.70
C GLY A 152 -3.45 -5.39 -8.20
N PHE A 153 -3.32 -6.40 -7.34
CA PHE A 153 -3.04 -7.76 -7.77
C PHE A 153 -4.33 -8.41 -8.29
N GLY A 154 -4.37 -8.99 -9.49
CA GLY A 154 -5.61 -9.59 -9.98
C GLY A 154 -5.99 -10.87 -9.21
N THR A 155 -7.13 -11.45 -9.57
CA THR A 155 -7.66 -12.65 -8.89
C THR A 155 -7.52 -13.96 -9.66
N SER A 156 -6.82 -13.92 -10.79
CA SER A 156 -6.57 -15.08 -11.65
C SER A 156 -5.37 -15.89 -11.19
N ASP A 157 -5.40 -17.20 -11.40
CA ASP A 157 -4.23 -18.06 -11.18
C ASP A 157 -3.07 -17.79 -12.16
N LYS A 158 -3.33 -16.96 -13.18
CA LYS A 158 -2.38 -16.48 -14.20
C LYS A 158 -1.80 -15.10 -13.89
N GLU A 159 -2.11 -14.53 -12.72
CA GLU A 159 -1.50 -13.27 -12.32
C GLU A 159 0.00 -13.43 -12.16
N LYS A 160 0.75 -12.41 -12.57
CA LYS A 160 2.22 -12.39 -12.46
C LYS A 160 2.64 -12.42 -10.99
N PRO A 161 3.80 -12.99 -10.63
CA PRO A 161 4.26 -13.02 -9.24
C PRO A 161 4.41 -11.62 -8.64
N ILE A 162 4.25 -11.52 -7.31
CA ILE A 162 4.50 -10.28 -6.58
C ILE A 162 6.00 -10.18 -6.32
N ILE A 163 6.67 -9.31 -7.06
CA ILE A 163 8.11 -9.11 -6.95
C ILE A 163 8.49 -8.69 -5.52
N GLY A 164 9.37 -9.46 -4.87
CA GLY A 164 9.88 -9.22 -3.52
C GLY A 164 9.00 -9.77 -2.39
N ALA A 165 7.94 -10.52 -2.72
CA ALA A 165 7.08 -11.22 -1.77
C ALA A 165 7.82 -12.26 -0.92
N GLU A 166 8.87 -12.88 -1.47
CA GLU A 166 9.68 -13.91 -0.82
C GLU A 166 10.40 -13.43 0.46
N PHE A 167 10.54 -12.12 0.64
CA PHE A 167 11.21 -11.54 1.80
C PHE A 167 10.26 -11.28 2.97
N PHE A 168 8.96 -11.48 2.80
CA PHE A 168 7.94 -11.22 3.81
C PHE A 168 7.42 -12.49 4.45
N GLU A 169 7.08 -12.43 5.74
CA GLU A 169 6.44 -13.55 6.43
C GLU A 169 5.03 -13.82 5.90
N TRP A 170 4.30 -12.75 5.54
CA TRP A 170 2.93 -12.82 5.00
C TRP A 170 2.71 -11.88 3.82
N VAL A 171 2.04 -12.36 2.79
CA VAL A 171 1.75 -11.59 1.58
C VAL A 171 0.25 -11.62 1.29
N PHE A 172 -0.34 -10.44 1.32
CA PHE A 172 -1.76 -10.20 1.08
C PHE A 172 -1.93 -9.50 -0.27
N ALA A 173 -2.63 -10.14 -1.19
CA ALA A 173 -3.02 -9.57 -2.47
C ALA A 173 -4.42 -8.98 -2.37
N CYS A 174 -4.54 -7.69 -2.70
CA CYS A 174 -5.79 -6.94 -2.69
C CYS A 174 -6.13 -6.49 -4.11
N PRO A 175 -6.95 -7.22 -4.87
CA PRO A 175 -7.44 -6.77 -6.17
C PRO A 175 -8.13 -5.41 -6.08
N LEU A 176 -7.90 -4.61 -7.11
CA LEU A 176 -8.71 -3.42 -7.33
C LEU A 176 -10.12 -3.84 -7.78
N PRO A 177 -11.13 -2.97 -7.59
CA PRO A 177 -12.45 -3.20 -8.14
C PRO A 177 -12.41 -3.50 -9.64
N PHE A 178 -13.28 -4.39 -10.10
CA PHE A 178 -13.38 -4.82 -11.50
C PHE A 178 -12.07 -5.42 -12.07
N ASP A 179 -11.20 -5.97 -11.22
CA ASP A 179 -9.89 -6.52 -11.59
C ASP A 179 -9.03 -5.52 -12.39
N ALA A 180 -9.15 -4.23 -12.08
CA ALA A 180 -8.31 -3.21 -12.69
C ALA A 180 -6.83 -3.50 -12.39
N LYS A 181 -5.99 -3.33 -13.42
CA LYS A 181 -4.55 -3.61 -13.35
C LYS A 181 -3.74 -2.32 -13.14
N PRO A 182 -2.64 -2.36 -12.37
CA PRO A 182 -1.74 -1.22 -12.26
C PRO A 182 -1.06 -0.93 -13.60
N VAL A 183 -0.65 0.32 -13.79
CA VAL A 183 -0.03 0.80 -15.04
C VAL A 183 1.20 -0.03 -15.45
N MET A 184 1.98 -0.52 -14.48
CA MET A 184 3.20 -1.30 -14.70
C MET A 184 2.96 -2.82 -14.70
N TYR A 185 1.71 -3.27 -14.82
CA TYR A 185 1.37 -4.69 -14.76
C TYR A 185 2.11 -5.51 -15.85
N ASN A 186 2.18 -4.99 -17.07
CA ASN A 186 2.84 -5.69 -18.17
C ASN A 186 4.37 -5.68 -18.06
N ASP A 187 4.94 -4.67 -17.39
CA ASP A 187 6.39 -4.49 -17.21
C ASP A 187 6.95 -5.36 -16.08
N THR A 188 6.06 -5.87 -15.21
CA THR A 188 6.42 -6.88 -14.22
C THR A 188 6.87 -8.13 -14.99
N ARG A 189 8.14 -8.52 -14.83
CA ARG A 189 8.74 -9.63 -15.60
C ARG A 189 7.96 -10.92 -15.38
N ASP A 190 7.67 -11.65 -16.46
CA ASP A 190 7.03 -12.99 -16.40
C ASP A 190 7.94 -14.04 -15.76
N ALA A 191 9.22 -13.73 -15.60
CA ALA A 191 10.25 -14.60 -15.07
C ALA A 191 10.97 -13.93 -13.90
N LEU A 192 10.56 -14.27 -12.69
CA LEU A 192 11.48 -14.37 -11.57
C LEU A 192 11.52 -15.84 -11.14
N GLU A 193 12.68 -16.28 -10.69
CA GLU A 193 12.93 -17.66 -10.23
C GLU A 193 12.09 -18.05 -8.99
N THR A 194 11.34 -17.10 -8.42
CA THR A 194 10.50 -17.25 -7.24
C THR A 194 9.02 -17.23 -7.63
N ASP A 195 8.37 -18.39 -7.68
CA ASP A 195 6.90 -18.54 -7.78
C ASP A 195 6.24 -18.32 -6.41
N VAL A 196 6.56 -17.19 -5.76
CA VAL A 196 5.95 -16.84 -4.47
C VAL A 196 4.59 -16.22 -4.74
N ARG A 197 3.56 -17.05 -4.56
CA ARG A 197 2.18 -16.62 -4.57
C ARG A 197 1.80 -15.94 -3.26
N PRO A 198 0.86 -14.97 -3.27
CA PRO A 198 0.34 -14.40 -2.04
C PRO A 198 -0.21 -15.52 -1.14
N ASN A 199 0.09 -15.45 0.15
CA ASN A 199 -0.50 -16.35 1.14
C ASN A 199 -2.03 -16.22 1.16
N LEU A 200 -2.54 -15.03 0.81
CA LEU A 200 -3.97 -14.74 0.79
C LEU A 200 -4.33 -13.71 -0.29
N VAL A 201 -5.33 -14.04 -1.10
CA VAL A 201 -5.97 -13.10 -2.03
C VAL A 201 -7.29 -12.65 -1.40
N GLU A 202 -7.40 -11.37 -1.06
CA GLU A 202 -8.57 -10.80 -0.38
C GLU A 202 -9.30 -9.79 -1.26
N LYS A 203 -10.50 -10.16 -1.73
CA LYS A 203 -11.40 -9.22 -2.40
C LYS A 203 -11.99 -8.27 -1.36
N LEU A 204 -11.44 -7.06 -1.22
CA LEU A 204 -11.91 -6.04 -0.26
C LEU A 204 -13.41 -5.68 -0.39
N THR A 205 -14.04 -6.08 -1.50
CA THR A 205 -15.46 -5.92 -1.83
C THR A 205 -16.37 -7.06 -1.38
N VAL A 206 -15.81 -8.14 -0.84
CA VAL A 206 -16.55 -9.30 -0.34
C VAL A 206 -16.46 -9.30 1.19
N VAL A 207 -17.43 -9.93 1.86
CA VAL A 207 -17.48 -10.02 3.33
C VAL A 207 -16.21 -10.70 3.85
N HIS A 208 -15.33 -9.90 4.44
CA HIS A 208 -14.07 -10.34 5.04
C HIS A 208 -13.83 -9.50 6.29
N GLY A 209 -13.56 -10.14 7.42
CA GLY A 209 -13.17 -9.45 8.65
C GLY A 209 -14.07 -9.74 9.85
N PRO A 210 -13.59 -9.37 11.07
CA PRO A 210 -14.27 -9.69 12.33
C PRO A 210 -15.62 -8.98 12.50
N HIS A 211 -15.88 -7.93 11.71
CA HIS A 211 -17.13 -7.18 11.72
C HIS A 211 -18.18 -7.72 10.72
N GLY A 212 -17.91 -8.82 10.01
CA GLY A 212 -18.92 -9.50 9.17
C GLY A 212 -19.43 -8.67 7.99
N ALA A 213 -18.65 -7.70 7.51
CA ALA A 213 -18.99 -6.84 6.38
C ALA A 213 -17.77 -6.67 5.45
N PRO A 214 -17.94 -6.25 4.18
CA PRO A 214 -16.79 -5.90 3.36
C PRO A 214 -16.12 -4.61 3.84
N TYR A 215 -14.87 -4.38 3.46
CA TYR A 215 -14.15 -3.13 3.76
C TYR A 215 -14.49 -2.00 2.79
N MET A 216 -14.95 -2.35 1.59
CA MET A 216 -15.28 -1.44 0.50
C MET A 216 -16.40 -2.05 -0.36
N ILE A 217 -17.12 -1.27 -1.16
CA ILE A 217 -18.02 -1.79 -2.20
C ILE A 217 -17.42 -1.60 -3.61
N PRO A 218 -17.95 -2.23 -4.67
CA PRO A 218 -17.31 -2.21 -6.01
C PRO A 218 -17.07 -0.82 -6.62
N ASP A 219 -17.79 0.22 -6.19
CA ASP A 219 -17.59 1.58 -6.67
C ASP A 219 -16.43 2.33 -5.99
N GLY A 220 -15.74 1.69 -5.03
CA GLY A 220 -14.65 2.29 -4.26
C GLY A 220 -15.08 2.95 -2.95
N THR A 221 -16.35 2.89 -2.56
CA THR A 221 -16.83 3.48 -1.29
C THR A 221 -16.43 2.61 -0.10
N LEU A 222 -15.83 3.23 0.92
CA LEU A 222 -15.38 2.57 2.15
C LEU A 222 -16.55 2.36 3.12
N LEU A 223 -16.56 1.22 3.81
CA LEU A 223 -17.62 0.85 4.78
C LEU A 223 -17.20 0.99 6.25
N PHE A 224 -16.08 1.66 6.50
CA PHE A 224 -15.63 1.99 7.85
C PHE A 224 -15.46 3.49 7.98
N SER A 225 -15.58 3.99 9.20
CA SER A 225 -15.56 5.43 9.41
C SER A 225 -14.23 6.09 9.11
N LEU A 226 -14.31 7.19 8.36
CA LEU A 226 -13.19 8.02 8.03
C LEU A 226 -13.16 9.25 8.95
N PRO A 227 -11.96 9.67 9.42
CA PRO A 227 -11.76 11.00 9.97
C PRO A 227 -12.30 12.07 9.01
N MET A 228 -12.76 13.19 9.57
CA MET A 228 -13.45 14.24 8.81
C MET A 228 -12.54 14.82 7.72
N GLU A 229 -11.25 14.91 8.01
CA GLU A 229 -10.16 15.40 7.19
C GLU A 229 -10.02 14.60 5.88
N LEU A 230 -10.37 13.30 5.91
CA LEU A 230 -10.22 12.42 4.74
C LEU A 230 -11.41 12.50 3.77
N LYS A 231 -12.56 13.02 4.23
CA LYS A 231 -13.76 13.19 3.41
C LYS A 231 -13.58 14.27 2.34
N TYR A 232 -12.69 15.24 2.59
CA TYR A 232 -12.38 16.33 1.67
C TYR A 232 -11.50 15.92 0.48
N LEU A 233 -10.88 14.73 0.53
CA LEU A 233 -10.07 14.21 -0.57
C LEU A 233 -10.89 13.51 -1.67
N GLY A 234 -12.22 13.54 -1.58
CA GLY A 234 -13.12 12.88 -2.53
C GLY A 234 -13.32 11.39 -2.27
N VAL A 235 -12.79 10.86 -1.16
CA VAL A 235 -13.04 9.48 -0.72
C VAL A 235 -14.43 9.39 -0.12
N ARG A 236 -15.25 8.45 -0.63
CA ARG A 236 -16.62 8.23 -0.16
C ARG A 236 -16.62 7.22 0.99
N GLU A 237 -17.39 7.52 2.03
CA GLU A 237 -17.72 6.61 3.13
C GLU A 237 -19.23 6.40 3.15
N THR A 238 -19.66 5.17 3.44
CA THR A 238 -21.05 4.88 3.83
C THR A 238 -21.06 4.21 5.21
N ARG A 239 -22.05 4.52 6.06
CA ARG A 239 -22.20 3.87 7.36
C ARG A 239 -22.65 2.42 7.18
N LEU A 240 -22.08 1.52 7.98
CA LEU A 240 -22.59 0.16 8.16
C LEU A 240 -24.06 0.24 8.63
N GLY A 241 -24.99 0.03 7.71
CA GLY A 241 -26.43 0.22 7.91
C GLY A 241 -27.14 0.85 6.70
N ASP A 242 -26.45 1.75 5.97
CA ASP A 242 -27.01 2.39 4.77
C ASP A 242 -26.72 1.58 3.49
N ALA A 243 -25.71 0.69 3.55
CA ALA A 243 -25.24 -0.14 2.44
C ALA A 243 -25.46 -1.65 2.68
N ALA A 244 -26.61 -2.05 3.21
CA ALA A 244 -27.04 -3.44 3.06
C ALA A 244 -27.93 -3.56 1.81
N PRO A 245 -27.38 -3.70 0.58
CA PRO A 245 -28.17 -4.33 -0.44
C PRO A 245 -28.40 -5.76 0.05
N GLU A 246 -29.65 -6.20 0.02
CA GLU A 246 -29.99 -7.61 0.19
C GLU A 246 -29.15 -8.42 -0.81
N PHE A 247 -28.06 -9.01 -0.35
CA PHE A 247 -27.36 -10.04 -1.11
C PHE A 247 -28.26 -11.28 -1.06
N LYS A 248 -29.19 -11.35 -2.01
CA LYS A 248 -29.93 -12.58 -2.28
C LYS A 248 -28.88 -13.65 -2.63
N ARG A 249 -28.90 -14.72 -1.83
CA ARG A 249 -28.07 -15.92 -1.99
C ARG A 249 -28.39 -16.63 -3.30
#